data_AF-A0A9W8V8H2-F1
#
_entry.id   AF-A0A9W8V8H2-F1
#
_cell.length_a   1.000
_cell.length_b   1.000
_cell.length_c   1.000
_cell.angle_alpha   90.00
_cell.angle_beta   90.00
_cell.angle_gamma   90.00
#
_symmetry.space_group_name_H-M   'P 1'
#
loop_
_entity.id
_entity.type
_entity.pdbx_description
1 polymer ?
#
loop_
_entity_poly.entity_id
_entity_poly.type
_entity_poly.pdbx_seq_one_letter_code
_entity_poly.pdbx_strand_id
1 'polypeptide(L)'
;MANTGDHRYWGPVFSVGTVNIKYGRWYRPPRGILPARGSNHNKRLNAFAPGELILSASINCTTCYERMNGTSQAAPHVAGIMATIVDYEGWQSLDHAKKVYQRVRENTISHVNIDAAMDKAGTTNKLVQTGIVYLGKHPYHGVPDDEQIPLDNNPLGPSQIGMERPFPFRQDEGTTHKEEPSEPDPAPDIPKQIVESDDNSDRLMQVGDEVGFKPKEPDSSDCFGLGTNHYVTREPMVAAIDKFSSTMVTPDEVQLTIQFETPEVDYAVDRDERVFYLKDMVLDRCDSSNVDNPPNFKAGGVAKKGQVSYHTEPRKARRPASKGLSAGCKVDTNFLGPRKIVSKVRVWGAGWATSDVGQAFGKEASECGVQNLGPAYQFKYEGGDDDREWSAELDGQADVSEKCIAEAIKKSGAPEVTCEKVLREDGVPA
;
A
#
# COMPACT_ATOMS: atom_id res chain seq x y z
N MET A 1 -2.22 -25.15 15.67
CA MET A 1 -2.32 -26.62 15.70
C MET A 1 -2.16 -27.12 14.28
N ALA A 2 -1.24 -28.06 14.06
CA ALA A 2 -1.26 -29.07 12.99
C ALA A 2 0.06 -29.85 13.05
N ASN A 3 0.11 -30.87 13.91
CA ASN A 3 0.94 -32.04 13.65
C ASN A 3 0.27 -33.22 14.34
N THR A 4 -0.33 -34.11 13.55
CA THR A 4 -0.67 -35.51 13.85
C THR A 4 -1.50 -36.03 12.69
N GLY A 5 -0.93 -36.90 11.86
CA GLY A 5 -1.68 -37.56 10.79
C GLY A 5 -0.79 -38.07 9.68
N ASP A 6 -0.82 -39.37 9.47
CA ASP A 6 -0.23 -40.08 8.34
C ASP A 6 -0.86 -39.57 7.00
N HIS A 7 -0.21 -38.59 6.37
CA HIS A 7 -0.67 -37.98 5.11
C HIS A 7 -0.22 -38.82 3.90
N ARG A 8 -0.77 -40.03 3.74
CA ARG A 8 -0.61 -40.83 2.51
C ARG A 8 -1.61 -40.48 1.39
N TYR A 9 -2.51 -39.52 1.61
CA TYR A 9 -3.59 -39.17 0.68
C TYR A 9 -3.64 -37.70 0.22
N TRP A 10 -2.66 -36.88 0.59
CA TRP A 10 -2.57 -35.51 0.08
C TRP A 10 -1.53 -35.48 -1.02
N GLY A 11 -1.92 -35.06 -2.23
CA GLY A 11 -0.97 -34.64 -3.25
C GLY A 11 0.00 -33.57 -2.71
N PRO A 12 1.07 -33.22 -3.44
CA PRO A 12 2.13 -32.36 -2.89
C PRO A 12 1.58 -30.97 -2.57
N VAL A 13 1.19 -30.72 -1.32
CA VAL A 13 0.75 -29.40 -0.85
C VAL A 13 1.90 -28.41 -0.87
N PHE A 14 1.63 -27.15 -1.20
CA PHE A 14 2.62 -26.08 -1.13
C PHE A 14 2.79 -25.62 0.32
N SER A 15 3.85 -26.07 0.98
CA SER A 15 4.17 -25.77 2.37
C SER A 15 4.90 -24.44 2.51
N VAL A 16 4.40 -23.57 3.41
CA VAL A 16 4.87 -22.19 3.57
C VAL A 16 5.39 -21.95 4.97
N GLY A 17 6.60 -21.39 5.06
CA GLY A 17 7.18 -20.90 6.30
C GLY A 17 6.97 -19.40 6.46
N THR A 18 7.20 -18.89 7.67
CA THR A 18 7.06 -17.48 7.99
C THR A 18 8.41 -16.80 8.14
N VAL A 19 8.58 -15.68 7.44
CA VAL A 19 9.65 -14.71 7.69
C VAL A 19 9.11 -13.42 8.30
N ASN A 20 10.02 -12.70 8.94
CA ASN A 20 9.84 -11.30 9.31
C ASN A 20 10.30 -10.35 8.19
N ILE A 21 10.17 -9.05 8.45
CA ILE A 21 10.58 -7.99 7.52
C ILE A 21 12.07 -8.02 7.16
N LYS A 22 12.90 -8.70 7.97
CA LYS A 22 14.33 -8.89 7.70
C LYS A 22 14.63 -10.18 6.96
N TYR A 23 13.62 -10.85 6.41
CA TYR A 23 13.75 -12.18 5.79
C TYR A 23 14.29 -13.26 6.72
N GLY A 24 14.36 -12.99 8.03
CA GLY A 24 14.71 -13.97 9.04
C GLY A 24 13.49 -14.81 9.40
N ARG A 25 13.72 -16.07 9.73
CA ARG A 25 12.65 -16.95 10.21
C ARG A 25 11.97 -16.36 11.43
N TRP A 26 10.64 -16.29 11.42
CA TRP A 26 9.89 -15.80 12.56
C TRP A 26 10.07 -16.69 13.79
N TYR A 27 10.42 -16.09 14.91
CA TYR A 27 10.54 -16.75 16.21
C TYR A 27 9.92 -15.89 17.30
N ARG A 28 9.20 -16.54 18.21
CA ARG A 28 8.75 -15.97 19.47
C ARG A 28 9.74 -16.39 20.55
N PRO A 29 10.36 -15.45 21.27
CA PRO A 29 11.26 -15.79 22.37
C PRO A 29 10.48 -16.53 23.49
N PRO A 30 11.19 -17.29 24.35
CA PRO A 30 10.57 -17.94 25.49
C PRO A 30 9.80 -16.94 26.36
N ARG A 31 8.64 -17.35 26.90
CA ARG A 31 7.88 -16.56 27.88
C ARG A 31 7.70 -17.39 29.16
N GLY A 32 8.54 -17.12 30.16
CA GLY A 32 8.59 -17.90 31.39
C GLY A 32 8.93 -19.36 31.09
N ILE A 33 8.02 -20.27 31.44
CA ILE A 33 8.19 -21.72 31.25
C ILE A 33 7.87 -22.18 29.81
N LEU A 34 7.32 -21.31 28.96
CA LEU A 34 6.99 -21.66 27.58
C LEU A 34 8.25 -21.60 26.70
N PRO A 35 8.60 -22.68 25.98
CA PRO A 35 9.75 -22.70 25.09
C PRO A 35 9.55 -21.73 23.93
N ALA A 36 10.66 -21.31 23.32
CA ALA A 36 10.62 -20.57 22.07
C ALA A 36 9.79 -21.35 21.03
N ARG A 37 8.90 -20.65 20.34
CA ARG A 37 8.10 -21.20 19.23
C ARG A 37 8.32 -20.33 18.02
N GLY A 38 8.43 -20.91 16.84
CA GLY A 38 8.64 -20.14 15.62
C GLY A 38 8.08 -20.85 14.42
N SER A 39 8.37 -20.30 13.25
CA SER A 39 8.09 -20.99 12.00
C SER A 39 8.79 -22.34 11.99
N ASN A 40 8.06 -23.37 11.56
CA ASN A 40 8.65 -24.66 11.23
C ASN A 40 9.70 -24.48 10.12
N HIS A 41 10.73 -25.31 10.14
CA HIS A 41 11.82 -25.35 9.17
C HIS A 41 12.17 -26.82 8.92
N ASN A 42 12.22 -27.24 7.66
CA ASN A 42 12.65 -28.57 7.21
C ASN A 42 12.71 -28.60 5.68
N LYS A 43 13.33 -29.65 5.13
CA LYS A 43 13.42 -29.92 3.69
C LYS A 43 12.09 -30.07 2.92
N ARG A 44 10.94 -30.21 3.58
CA ARG A 44 9.62 -30.29 2.93
C ARG A 44 8.97 -28.93 2.75
N LEU A 45 9.56 -27.86 3.30
CA LEU A 45 9.08 -26.50 3.11
C LEU A 45 9.37 -26.05 1.67
N ASN A 46 8.37 -25.53 0.96
CA ASN A 46 8.54 -25.10 -0.43
C ASN A 46 9.12 -23.69 -0.52
N ALA A 47 8.63 -22.76 0.30
CA ALA A 47 9.11 -21.38 0.36
C ALA A 47 8.70 -20.72 1.69
N PHE A 48 9.16 -19.50 1.90
CA PHE A 48 8.73 -18.61 2.96
C PHE A 48 7.88 -17.46 2.41
N ALA A 49 7.03 -16.89 3.26
CA ALA A 49 6.28 -15.66 2.98
C ALA A 49 6.20 -14.76 4.23
N PRO A 50 5.84 -13.48 4.07
CA PRO A 50 5.64 -12.57 5.21
C PRO A 50 4.57 -13.09 6.17
N GLY A 51 4.90 -13.14 7.46
CA GLY A 51 3.92 -13.57 8.47
C GLY A 51 4.21 -13.06 9.87
N GLU A 52 5.08 -12.06 10.02
CA GLU A 52 5.24 -11.28 11.26
C GLU A 52 4.65 -9.87 11.06
N LEU A 53 3.88 -9.40 12.03
CA LEU A 53 3.23 -8.10 12.10
C LEU A 53 2.31 -7.80 10.91
N ILE A 54 1.68 -8.84 10.36
CA ILE A 54 0.77 -8.74 9.23
C ILE A 54 -0.51 -8.06 9.68
N LEU A 55 -0.77 -6.89 9.11
CA LEU A 55 -2.01 -6.14 9.29
C LEU A 55 -3.10 -6.75 8.40
N SER A 56 -4.22 -7.15 8.99
CA SER A 56 -5.38 -7.64 8.24
C SER A 56 -6.67 -7.28 8.98
N ALA A 57 -7.82 -7.55 8.35
CA ALA A 57 -9.13 -7.31 8.94
C ALA A 57 -9.28 -8.03 10.28
N SER A 58 -9.90 -7.35 11.25
CA SER A 58 -10.20 -7.90 12.57
C SER A 58 -11.70 -8.14 12.70
N ILE A 59 -12.07 -9.18 13.43
CA ILE A 59 -13.48 -9.50 13.72
C ILE A 59 -14.12 -8.53 14.74
N ASN A 60 -13.33 -7.63 15.34
CA ASN A 60 -13.80 -6.72 16.38
C ASN A 60 -14.78 -5.64 15.85
N CYS A 61 -14.67 -5.25 14.57
CA CYS A 61 -15.64 -4.38 13.89
C CYS A 61 -15.48 -4.43 12.36
N THR A 62 -16.42 -3.84 11.61
CA THR A 62 -16.45 -3.89 10.12
C THR A 62 -15.33 -3.11 9.43
N THR A 63 -14.66 -2.20 10.15
CA THR A 63 -13.55 -1.39 9.65
C THR A 63 -12.26 -1.59 10.45
N CYS A 64 -12.24 -2.59 11.34
CA CYS A 64 -11.13 -2.81 12.26
C CYS A 64 -10.02 -3.62 11.59
N TYR A 65 -8.79 -3.33 12.00
CA TYR A 65 -7.60 -4.07 11.59
C TYR A 65 -6.80 -4.52 12.81
N GLU A 66 -6.10 -5.63 12.67
CA GLU A 66 -5.23 -6.18 13.72
C GLU A 66 -3.93 -6.70 13.11
N ARG A 67 -2.85 -6.63 13.88
CA ARG A 67 -1.55 -7.20 13.51
C ARG A 67 -1.37 -8.57 14.14
N MET A 68 -1.19 -9.59 13.31
CA MET A 68 -1.00 -10.96 13.76
C MET A 68 0.30 -11.58 13.25
N ASN A 69 0.74 -12.64 13.92
CA ASN A 69 1.95 -13.39 13.60
C ASN A 69 1.64 -14.87 13.37
N GLY A 70 2.27 -15.48 12.39
CA GLY A 70 2.31 -16.93 12.24
C GLY A 70 2.30 -17.43 10.80
N THR A 71 2.42 -18.74 10.65
CA THR A 71 2.32 -19.43 9.34
C THR A 71 0.92 -19.30 8.74
N SER A 72 -0.10 -19.11 9.58
CA SER A 72 -1.47 -18.79 9.15
C SER A 72 -1.58 -17.43 8.45
N GLN A 73 -0.59 -16.56 8.56
CA GLN A 73 -0.53 -15.23 7.95
C GLN A 73 0.39 -15.24 6.72
N ALA A 74 1.38 -16.12 6.72
CA ALA A 74 2.22 -16.41 5.55
C ALA A 74 1.44 -17.16 4.45
N ALA A 75 0.64 -18.16 4.81
CA ALA A 75 -0.16 -18.95 3.87
C ALA A 75 -1.08 -18.12 2.94
N PRO A 76 -1.87 -17.13 3.43
CA PRO A 76 -2.75 -16.34 2.56
C PRO A 76 -1.99 -15.44 1.58
N HIS A 77 -0.75 -15.01 1.87
CA HIS A 77 0.08 -14.32 0.87
C HIS A 77 0.36 -15.23 -0.32
N VAL A 78 0.74 -16.48 -0.07
CA VAL A 78 1.02 -17.45 -1.13
C VAL A 78 -0.25 -17.81 -1.89
N ALA A 79 -1.38 -17.95 -1.20
CA ALA A 79 -2.67 -18.18 -1.84
C ALA A 79 -3.07 -17.01 -2.76
N GLY A 80 -2.86 -15.76 -2.33
CA GLY A 80 -3.08 -14.58 -3.16
C GLY A 80 -2.19 -14.56 -4.41
N ILE A 81 -0.90 -14.86 -4.27
CA ILE A 81 0.03 -14.97 -5.40
C ILE A 81 -0.43 -16.05 -6.40
N MET A 82 -0.83 -17.22 -5.91
CA MET A 82 -1.37 -18.29 -6.75
C MET A 82 -2.64 -17.87 -7.48
N ALA A 83 -3.53 -17.14 -6.82
CA ALA A 83 -4.74 -16.61 -7.44
C ALA A 83 -4.40 -15.62 -8.56
N THR A 84 -3.45 -14.70 -8.34
CA THR A 84 -2.99 -13.77 -9.38
C THR A 84 -2.37 -14.49 -10.57
N ILE A 85 -1.57 -15.54 -10.35
CA ILE A 85 -1.00 -16.36 -11.43
C ILE A 85 -2.11 -17.03 -12.27
N VAL A 86 -3.11 -17.63 -11.61
CA VAL A 86 -4.23 -18.30 -12.28
C VAL A 86 -5.10 -17.33 -13.07
N ASP A 87 -5.35 -16.14 -12.51
CA ASP A 87 -6.11 -15.08 -13.17
C ASP A 87 -5.39 -14.57 -14.41
N TYR A 88 -4.08 -14.32 -14.29
CA TYR A 88 -3.28 -13.74 -15.37
C TYR A 88 -3.00 -14.72 -16.53
N GLU A 89 -2.57 -15.95 -16.22
CA GLU A 89 -2.25 -16.97 -17.26
C GLU A 89 -3.49 -17.73 -17.75
N GLY A 90 -4.63 -17.56 -17.09
CA GLY A 90 -5.86 -18.29 -17.37
C GLY A 90 -5.83 -19.73 -16.87
N TRP A 91 -6.95 -20.20 -16.32
CA TRP A 91 -7.08 -21.56 -15.77
C TRP A 91 -6.85 -22.68 -16.80
N GLN A 92 -6.99 -22.39 -18.10
CA GLN A 92 -6.82 -23.35 -19.20
C GLN A 92 -5.34 -23.71 -19.42
N SER A 93 -4.42 -22.75 -19.27
CA SER A 93 -2.97 -22.98 -19.39
C SER A 93 -2.40 -23.65 -18.13
N LEU A 94 -3.01 -23.37 -16.97
CA LEU A 94 -2.69 -23.87 -15.64
C LEU A 94 -3.64 -24.97 -15.16
N ASP A 95 -4.00 -25.89 -16.06
CA ASP A 95 -4.96 -26.99 -15.87
C ASP A 95 -4.67 -27.95 -14.68
N HIS A 96 -3.53 -27.81 -14.01
CA HIS A 96 -3.17 -28.58 -12.82
C HIS A 96 -2.44 -27.73 -11.77
N ALA A 97 -2.75 -27.95 -10.48
CA ALA A 97 -2.09 -27.27 -9.35
C ALA A 97 -0.55 -27.38 -9.36
N LYS A 98 0.00 -28.45 -9.95
CA LYS A 98 1.45 -28.61 -10.12
C LYS A 98 2.09 -27.49 -10.95
N LYS A 99 1.42 -27.02 -12.00
CA LYS A 99 1.90 -25.92 -12.85
C LYS A 99 1.88 -24.60 -12.06
N VAL A 100 0.82 -24.35 -11.29
CA VAL A 100 0.74 -23.19 -10.38
C VAL A 100 1.88 -23.23 -9.36
N TYR A 101 2.14 -24.39 -8.74
CA TYR A 101 3.24 -24.55 -7.78
C TYR A 101 4.62 -24.42 -8.43
N GLN A 102 4.77 -24.85 -9.68
CA GLN A 102 5.98 -24.63 -10.46
C GLN A 102 6.18 -23.13 -10.70
N ARG A 103 5.14 -22.42 -11.13
CA ARG A 103 5.20 -20.98 -11.38
C ARG A 103 5.58 -20.18 -10.13
N VAL A 104 4.97 -20.50 -8.99
CA VAL A 104 5.36 -19.88 -7.71
C VAL A 104 6.83 -20.16 -7.38
N ARG A 105 7.32 -21.39 -7.63
CA ARG A 105 8.73 -21.74 -7.39
C ARG A 105 9.69 -20.98 -8.31
N GLU A 106 9.38 -20.88 -9.59
CA GLU A 106 10.20 -20.18 -10.59
C GLU A 106 10.28 -18.67 -10.31
N ASN A 107 9.26 -18.09 -9.69
CA ASN A 107 9.22 -16.68 -9.31
C ASN A 107 9.73 -16.43 -7.88
N THR A 108 10.18 -17.46 -7.15
CA THR A 108 10.78 -17.24 -5.83
C THR A 108 12.19 -16.67 -5.91
N ILE A 109 12.52 -15.79 -4.97
CA ILE A 109 13.85 -15.19 -4.83
C ILE A 109 14.58 -15.83 -3.65
N SER A 110 15.89 -15.97 -3.75
CA SER A 110 16.73 -16.55 -2.68
C SER A 110 17.20 -15.47 -1.70
N HIS A 111 16.28 -14.99 -0.85
CA HIS A 111 16.56 -13.91 0.12
C HIS A 111 16.24 -14.25 1.58
N VAL A 112 15.79 -15.47 1.87
CA VAL A 112 15.55 -15.87 3.26
C VAL A 112 16.88 -16.09 3.97
N ASN A 113 17.06 -15.41 5.11
CA ASN A 113 18.22 -15.59 5.97
C ASN A 113 18.14 -16.97 6.64
N ILE A 114 19.04 -17.87 6.25
CA ILE A 114 19.14 -19.23 6.78
C ILE A 114 19.93 -19.21 8.08
N ASP A 115 19.26 -19.56 9.19
CA ASP A 115 19.93 -19.80 10.47
C ASP A 115 20.57 -21.21 10.52
N ALA A 116 21.46 -21.46 11.49
CA ALA A 116 22.15 -22.74 11.62
C ALA A 116 21.21 -23.95 11.81
N ALA A 117 20.01 -23.75 12.39
CA ALA A 117 19.03 -24.82 12.54
C ALA A 117 18.30 -25.11 11.23
N MET A 118 17.99 -24.07 10.46
CA MET A 118 17.41 -24.18 9.12
C MET A 118 18.36 -24.86 8.15
N ASP A 119 19.64 -24.49 8.19
CA ASP A 119 20.71 -25.09 7.38
C ASP A 119 20.82 -26.60 7.68
N LYS A 120 20.96 -26.95 8.96
CA LYS A 120 21.00 -28.34 9.42
C LYS A 120 19.77 -29.15 9.00
N ALA A 121 18.60 -28.51 8.92
CA ALA A 121 17.35 -29.15 8.51
C ALA A 121 17.15 -29.24 6.99
N GLY A 122 18.10 -28.72 6.19
CA GLY A 122 18.02 -28.65 4.73
C GLY A 122 16.88 -27.77 4.25
N THR A 123 16.63 -26.65 4.94
CA THR A 123 15.49 -25.77 4.67
C THR A 123 15.78 -24.87 3.46
N THR A 124 14.79 -24.68 2.60
CA THR A 124 14.87 -23.76 1.45
C THR A 124 15.13 -22.30 1.87
N ASN A 125 15.87 -21.54 1.07
CA ASN A 125 16.06 -20.09 1.25
C ASN A 125 15.14 -19.23 0.37
N LYS A 126 14.13 -19.86 -0.23
CA LYS A 126 13.22 -19.23 -1.18
C LYS A 126 12.15 -18.40 -0.48
N LEU A 127 12.03 -17.14 -0.88
CA LEU A 127 10.95 -16.23 -0.53
C LEU A 127 9.99 -16.13 -1.71
N VAL A 128 8.68 -16.23 -1.45
CA VAL A 128 7.67 -16.04 -2.49
C VAL A 128 7.66 -14.60 -2.98
N GLN A 129 7.46 -14.44 -4.29
CA GLN A 129 7.23 -13.15 -4.92
C GLN A 129 6.14 -13.31 -5.97
N THR A 130 5.43 -12.24 -6.27
CA THR A 130 4.38 -12.19 -7.29
C THR A 130 4.91 -12.36 -8.71
N GLY A 131 6.23 -12.34 -8.95
CA GLY A 131 6.81 -12.36 -10.29
C GLY A 131 6.66 -11.03 -11.06
N ILE A 132 5.58 -10.29 -10.84
CA ILE A 132 5.24 -9.04 -11.53
C ILE A 132 6.31 -7.97 -11.26
N VAL A 133 7.30 -7.86 -12.16
CA VAL A 133 8.29 -6.78 -12.20
C VAL A 133 7.96 -5.87 -13.38
N TYR A 134 7.87 -4.57 -13.13
CA TYR A 134 7.45 -3.54 -14.09
C TYR A 134 8.51 -3.26 -15.17
N LEU A 135 8.85 -4.22 -16.04
CA LEU A 135 9.82 -4.01 -17.13
C LEU A 135 9.57 -4.94 -18.34
N GLY A 136 8.69 -4.56 -19.26
CA GLY A 136 8.74 -4.91 -20.69
C GLY A 136 8.84 -6.39 -21.13
N LYS A 137 8.65 -7.36 -20.23
CA LYS A 137 8.67 -8.81 -20.45
C LYS A 137 7.48 -9.46 -19.76
N HIS A 138 7.15 -10.71 -20.09
CA HIS A 138 6.09 -11.43 -19.39
C HIS A 138 6.34 -11.39 -17.87
N PRO A 139 5.33 -11.04 -17.04
CA PRO A 139 5.52 -10.78 -15.61
C PRO A 139 5.82 -12.04 -14.79
N TYR A 140 5.93 -13.20 -15.42
CA TYR A 140 6.30 -14.44 -14.75
C TYR A 140 7.45 -15.13 -15.47
N HIS A 141 8.46 -15.52 -14.71
CA HIS A 141 9.60 -16.28 -15.21
C HIS A 141 9.14 -17.61 -15.84
N GLY A 142 9.68 -17.97 -17.00
CA GLY A 142 9.40 -19.22 -17.70
C GLY A 142 8.17 -19.20 -18.62
N VAL A 143 7.61 -18.04 -18.96
CA VAL A 143 6.64 -17.89 -20.06
C VAL A 143 7.34 -17.23 -21.25
N PRO A 144 7.24 -17.78 -22.47
CA PRO A 144 7.72 -17.13 -23.68
C PRO A 144 7.08 -15.74 -23.89
N ASP A 145 7.86 -14.75 -24.33
CA ASP A 145 7.40 -13.36 -24.50
C ASP A 145 6.29 -13.21 -25.58
N ASP A 146 6.12 -14.21 -26.44
CA ASP A 146 5.07 -14.31 -27.48
C ASP A 146 3.76 -14.94 -26.99
N GLU A 147 3.73 -15.50 -25.78
CA GLU A 147 2.54 -16.06 -25.12
C GLU A 147 1.82 -15.00 -24.26
N GLN A 148 1.90 -13.73 -24.66
CA GLN A 148 1.09 -12.66 -24.07
C GLN A 148 -0.38 -12.95 -24.35
N ILE A 149 -1.09 -13.41 -23.32
CA ILE A 149 -2.54 -13.49 -23.34
C ILE A 149 -3.05 -12.06 -23.56
N PRO A 150 -3.90 -11.82 -24.57
CA PRO A 150 -4.51 -10.51 -24.77
C PRO A 150 -5.10 -10.05 -23.44
N LEU A 151 -4.78 -8.82 -23.03
CA LEU A 151 -5.47 -8.16 -21.92
C LEU A 151 -6.98 -8.14 -22.26
N ASP A 152 -7.72 -9.13 -21.76
CA ASP A 152 -9.17 -9.04 -21.74
C ASP A 152 -9.51 -7.97 -20.71
N ASN A 153 -9.67 -6.74 -21.19
CA ASN A 153 -10.06 -5.57 -20.40
C ASN A 153 -11.52 -5.65 -19.92
N ASN A 154 -12.10 -6.84 -19.75
CA ASN A 154 -13.43 -7.00 -19.19
C ASN A 154 -13.35 -6.93 -17.65
N PRO A 155 -13.94 -5.92 -16.99
CA PRO A 155 -13.94 -5.79 -15.52
C PRO A 155 -14.76 -6.88 -14.82
N LEU A 156 -15.42 -7.72 -15.59
CA LEU A 156 -16.17 -8.88 -15.18
C LEU A 156 -15.43 -10.06 -15.82
N GLY A 157 -14.62 -10.80 -15.05
CA GLY A 157 -13.90 -11.99 -15.53
C GLY A 157 -14.81 -12.92 -16.35
N PRO A 158 -14.22 -13.81 -17.19
CA PRO A 158 -14.83 -14.36 -18.41
C PRO A 158 -16.33 -14.60 -18.26
N SER A 159 -17.11 -13.64 -18.74
CA SER A 159 -18.56 -13.72 -18.80
C SER A 159 -18.92 -14.64 -19.96
N GLN A 160 -18.86 -15.96 -19.73
CA GLN A 160 -19.66 -17.00 -20.38
C GLN A 160 -19.34 -18.36 -19.75
N ILE A 161 -19.99 -18.67 -18.63
CA ILE A 161 -20.29 -20.08 -18.31
C ILE A 161 -21.40 -20.50 -19.29
N GLY A 162 -21.01 -20.83 -20.51
CA GLY A 162 -21.82 -21.69 -21.35
C GLY A 162 -21.82 -23.08 -20.73
N MET A 163 -22.89 -23.43 -20.00
CA MET A 163 -23.22 -24.83 -19.76
C MET A 163 -23.51 -25.48 -21.11
N GLU A 164 -22.48 -25.90 -21.84
CA GLU A 164 -22.66 -26.88 -22.91
C GLU A 164 -22.60 -28.27 -22.32
N ARG A 165 -23.75 -28.94 -22.43
CA ARG A 165 -24.01 -30.33 -22.09
C ARG A 165 -23.15 -31.28 -22.95
N PRO A 166 -22.95 -32.54 -22.51
CA PRO A 166 -21.95 -33.44 -23.07
C PRO A 166 -22.31 -33.87 -24.49
N PHE A 167 -21.37 -33.73 -25.42
CA PHE A 167 -21.54 -34.28 -26.76
C PHE A 167 -21.30 -35.80 -26.77
N PRO A 168 -22.09 -36.54 -27.58
CA PRO A 168 -22.10 -37.98 -27.61
C PRO A 168 -21.03 -38.55 -28.56
N PHE A 169 -20.70 -39.81 -28.28
CA PHE A 169 -20.02 -40.76 -29.15
C PHE A 169 -20.32 -40.60 -30.65
N ARG A 170 -19.28 -40.58 -31.48
CA ARG A 170 -19.34 -41.10 -32.85
C ARG A 170 -17.98 -41.66 -33.32
N GLN A 171 -17.98 -42.98 -33.52
CA GLN A 171 -17.25 -43.77 -34.52
C GLN A 171 -17.38 -43.12 -35.92
N ASP A 172 -16.52 -43.22 -36.93
CA ASP A 172 -15.42 -44.09 -37.39
C ASP A 172 -14.68 -43.21 -38.46
N GLU A 173 -13.38 -43.32 -38.77
CA GLU A 173 -12.71 -44.17 -39.80
C GLU A 173 -11.38 -43.40 -40.04
N GLY A 174 -10.17 -43.96 -39.94
CA GLY A 174 -9.64 -44.96 -40.86
C GLY A 174 -8.80 -44.33 -41.98
N THR A 175 -7.61 -43.75 -41.70
CA THR A 175 -6.51 -43.75 -42.70
C THR A 175 -5.15 -43.62 -42.03
N THR A 176 -4.33 -44.66 -42.19
CA THR A 176 -2.95 -44.80 -41.73
C THR A 176 -2.00 -44.15 -42.73
N HIS A 177 -1.22 -43.16 -42.29
CA HIS A 177 0.09 -42.86 -42.87
C HIS A 177 1.14 -42.98 -41.76
N LYS A 178 2.08 -43.90 -41.98
CA LYS A 178 3.32 -44.03 -41.20
C LYS A 178 4.25 -42.89 -41.60
N GLU A 179 4.66 -42.08 -40.64
CA GLU A 179 5.88 -41.28 -40.72
C GLU A 179 6.81 -41.72 -39.59
N GLU A 180 8.04 -42.05 -39.95
CA GLU A 180 9.14 -42.41 -39.05
C GLU A 180 9.63 -41.19 -38.26
N PRO A 181 10.12 -41.35 -37.02
CA PRO A 181 10.63 -40.23 -36.23
C PRO A 181 12.04 -39.83 -36.69
N SER A 182 12.19 -38.57 -37.11
CA SER A 182 13.51 -37.92 -37.27
C SER A 182 14.09 -37.56 -35.90
N GLU A 183 15.33 -37.98 -35.66
CA GLU A 183 16.13 -37.65 -34.48
C GLU A 183 16.32 -36.13 -34.31
N PRO A 184 16.40 -35.60 -33.07
CA PRO A 184 16.67 -34.19 -32.84
C PRO A 184 18.17 -33.86 -32.98
N ASP A 185 18.47 -32.80 -33.72
CA ASP A 185 19.81 -32.24 -33.86
C ASP A 185 20.44 -31.84 -32.50
N PRO A 186 21.77 -31.99 -32.33
CA PRO A 186 22.46 -31.60 -31.10
C PRO A 186 22.58 -30.08 -30.95
N ALA A 187 22.34 -29.59 -29.73
CA ALA A 187 22.46 -28.19 -29.36
C ALA A 187 23.90 -27.65 -29.57
N PRO A 188 24.08 -26.38 -30.00
CA PRO A 188 25.39 -25.79 -30.19
C PRO A 188 26.08 -25.45 -28.85
N ASP A 189 27.36 -25.82 -28.76
CA ASP A 189 28.28 -25.53 -27.66
C ASP A 189 28.50 -24.01 -27.50
N ILE A 190 28.14 -23.47 -26.32
CA ILE A 190 28.46 -22.09 -25.94
C ILE A 190 29.76 -22.11 -25.10
N PRO A 191 30.81 -21.36 -25.47
CA PRO A 191 32.07 -21.34 -24.73
C PRO A 191 31.89 -20.79 -23.32
N LYS A 192 32.44 -21.50 -22.33
CA LYS A 192 32.62 -20.99 -20.97
C LYS A 192 33.51 -19.76 -21.01
N GLN A 193 32.96 -18.58 -20.73
CA GLN A 193 33.78 -17.42 -20.40
C GLN A 193 34.44 -17.68 -19.04
N ILE A 194 35.74 -17.94 -19.10
CA ILE A 194 36.67 -17.87 -17.98
C ILE A 194 36.88 -16.38 -17.73
N VAL A 195 36.32 -15.87 -16.64
CA VAL A 195 36.71 -14.56 -16.10
C VAL A 195 37.88 -14.83 -15.16
N GLU A 196 39.06 -14.40 -15.59
CA GLU A 196 40.29 -14.42 -14.78
C GLU A 196 40.12 -13.50 -13.56
N SER A 197 40.64 -13.94 -12.41
CA SER A 197 40.66 -13.21 -11.15
C SER A 197 41.63 -12.03 -11.25
N ASP A 198 41.14 -10.82 -11.00
CA ASP A 198 41.97 -9.63 -10.89
C ASP A 198 42.53 -9.52 -9.46
N ASP A 199 43.86 -9.66 -9.32
CA ASP A 199 44.63 -9.77 -8.08
C ASP A 199 44.76 -8.44 -7.29
N ASN A 200 43.75 -7.57 -7.34
CA ASN A 200 43.76 -6.29 -6.61
C ASN A 200 42.46 -5.97 -5.83
N SER A 201 41.56 -6.94 -5.66
CA SER A 201 40.39 -6.77 -4.77
C SER A 201 40.66 -7.14 -3.29
N ASP A 202 41.86 -7.64 -2.96
CA ASP A 202 42.18 -8.21 -1.64
C ASP A 202 42.67 -7.20 -0.59
N ARG A 203 42.46 -5.90 -0.80
CA ARG A 203 42.80 -4.86 0.18
C ARG A 203 41.68 -3.85 0.38
N LEU A 204 40.53 -4.32 0.86
CA LEU A 204 39.60 -3.59 1.75
C LEU A 204 38.40 -4.45 2.20
N MET A 205 38.62 -5.73 2.51
CA MET A 205 37.62 -6.57 3.20
C MET A 205 38.19 -7.01 4.55
N GLN A 206 38.38 -6.03 5.45
CA GLN A 206 38.48 -6.33 6.88
C GLN A 206 37.09 -6.12 7.50
N VAL A 207 36.44 -7.23 7.81
CA VAL A 207 35.43 -7.40 8.86
C VAL A 207 34.29 -6.38 8.82
N GLY A 208 33.30 -6.63 7.96
CA GLY A 208 31.99 -5.97 8.01
C GLY A 208 30.94 -6.93 8.57
N ASP A 209 30.49 -6.67 9.79
CA ASP A 209 29.30 -7.29 10.40
C ASP A 209 28.04 -6.98 9.54
N GLU A 210 27.61 -7.90 8.68
CA GLU A 210 26.35 -7.77 7.93
C GLU A 210 25.14 -8.15 8.81
N VAL A 211 24.83 -7.28 9.75
CA VAL A 211 23.57 -7.26 10.49
C VAL A 211 22.58 -6.43 9.67
N GLY A 212 21.61 -7.06 9.02
CA GLY A 212 20.52 -6.32 8.35
C GLY A 212 19.94 -5.27 9.29
N PHE A 213 20.03 -4.00 8.90
CA PHE A 213 19.71 -2.86 9.75
C PHE A 213 18.24 -2.96 10.22
N LYS A 214 18.04 -3.28 11.52
CA LYS A 214 16.80 -2.83 12.19
C LYS A 214 17.22 -1.49 12.74
N PRO A 215 16.51 -0.41 12.42
CA PRO A 215 16.49 0.72 13.32
C PRO A 215 16.15 0.17 14.71
N LYS A 216 17.02 0.40 15.68
CA LYS A 216 16.75 -0.03 17.06
C LYS A 216 15.56 0.78 17.57
N GLU A 217 14.77 0.24 18.50
CA GLU A 217 13.75 1.06 19.16
C GLU A 217 14.42 2.34 19.72
N PRO A 218 13.73 3.49 19.65
CA PRO A 218 14.27 4.74 20.15
C PRO A 218 14.50 4.64 21.67
N ASP A 219 15.43 5.45 22.15
CA ASP A 219 15.74 5.56 23.57
C ASP A 219 14.63 6.34 24.30
N SER A 220 13.96 7.27 23.60
CA SER A 220 12.74 7.93 24.06
C SER A 220 11.85 8.34 22.88
N SER A 221 10.55 8.49 23.15
CA SER A 221 9.59 9.02 22.19
C SER A 221 8.51 9.81 22.92
N ASP A 222 8.25 11.03 22.46
CA ASP A 222 7.27 11.95 23.05
C ASP A 222 6.29 12.43 21.97
N CYS A 223 5.00 12.31 22.27
CA CYS A 223 3.94 12.82 21.41
C CYS A 223 3.58 14.24 21.82
N PHE A 224 3.39 15.15 20.86
CA PHE A 224 2.97 16.52 21.17
C PHE A 224 1.51 16.58 21.63
N GLY A 225 0.69 15.66 21.15
CA GLY A 225 -0.72 15.56 21.51
C GLY A 225 -1.60 16.60 20.82
N LEU A 226 -2.85 16.20 20.58
CA LEU A 226 -3.83 17.00 19.84
C LEU A 226 -4.32 18.27 20.55
N GLY A 227 -3.97 18.46 21.83
CA GLY A 227 -4.33 19.65 22.61
C GLY A 227 -3.57 20.92 22.20
N THR A 228 -2.57 20.80 21.33
CA THR A 228 -1.74 21.91 20.87
C THR A 228 -2.38 22.75 19.76
N ASN A 229 -3.52 22.30 19.19
CA ASN A 229 -4.13 22.88 17.99
C ASN A 229 -3.21 22.86 16.75
N HIS A 230 -2.09 22.15 16.81
CA HIS A 230 -1.17 21.97 15.70
C HIS A 230 -1.27 20.51 15.27
N TYR A 231 -2.02 20.24 14.21
CA TYR A 231 -2.20 18.89 13.70
C TYR A 231 -2.48 18.87 12.21
N VAL A 232 -2.29 17.71 11.60
CA VAL A 232 -2.66 17.45 10.21
C VAL A 232 -3.39 16.12 10.10
N THR A 233 -4.02 15.86 8.96
CA THR A 233 -4.45 14.50 8.63
C THR A 233 -3.20 13.64 8.39
N ARG A 234 -3.35 12.32 8.49
CA ARG A 234 -2.20 11.41 8.45
C ARG A 234 -1.54 11.35 7.07
N GLU A 235 -2.34 11.28 6.02
CA GLU A 235 -1.90 11.02 4.64
C GLU A 235 -0.91 12.09 4.12
N PRO A 236 -1.13 13.40 4.35
CA PRO A 236 -0.17 14.44 4.00
C PRO A 236 1.18 14.29 4.71
N MET A 237 1.17 13.87 5.98
CA MET A 237 2.40 13.60 6.73
C MET A 237 3.17 12.39 6.17
N VAL A 238 2.47 11.32 5.81
CA VAL A 238 3.09 10.15 5.15
C VAL A 238 3.74 10.57 3.84
N ALA A 239 3.00 11.28 2.98
CA ALA A 239 3.52 11.77 1.70
C ALA A 239 4.72 12.71 1.86
N ALA A 240 4.75 13.50 2.94
CA ALA A 240 5.87 14.37 3.27
C ALA A 240 7.11 13.58 3.72
N ILE A 241 6.94 12.57 4.57
CA ILE A 241 8.05 11.73 5.05
C ILE A 241 8.69 10.94 3.91
N ASP A 242 7.88 10.44 2.97
CA ASP A 242 8.38 9.71 1.80
C ASP A 242 9.28 10.57 0.91
N LYS A 243 8.94 11.86 0.77
CA LYS A 243 9.67 12.83 -0.07
C LYS A 243 10.78 13.58 0.69
N PHE A 244 10.86 13.43 2.00
CA PHE A 244 11.84 14.13 2.83
C PHE A 244 13.26 13.74 2.42
N SER A 245 14.14 14.72 2.22
CA SER A 245 15.57 14.52 1.96
C SER A 245 16.44 15.37 2.88
N SER A 246 15.91 16.51 3.33
CA SER A 246 16.34 17.37 4.44
C SER A 246 15.22 18.40 4.69
N THR A 247 15.29 19.23 5.73
CA THR A 247 14.25 20.17 6.21
C THR A 247 13.27 20.62 5.11
N MET A 248 12.05 20.08 5.14
CA MET A 248 11.02 20.35 4.15
C MET A 248 9.83 20.99 4.86
N VAL A 249 9.27 22.02 4.24
CA VAL A 249 8.00 22.63 4.64
C VAL A 249 6.95 22.15 3.62
N THR A 250 5.88 21.52 4.11
CA THR A 250 4.79 21.00 3.26
C THR A 250 3.70 22.06 3.05
N PRO A 251 2.71 21.83 2.14
CA PRO A 251 1.55 22.73 2.00
C PRO A 251 0.72 22.91 3.28
N ASP A 252 0.72 21.94 4.20
CA ASP A 252 0.14 22.05 5.54
C ASP A 252 1.13 22.62 6.59
N GLU A 253 2.26 23.16 6.13
CA GLU A 253 3.37 23.67 6.95
C GLU A 253 3.90 22.65 7.96
N VAL A 254 4.00 21.38 7.57
CA VAL A 254 4.66 20.37 8.41
C VAL A 254 6.16 20.54 8.29
N GLN A 255 6.82 20.69 9.43
CA GLN A 255 8.27 20.66 9.54
C GLN A 255 8.73 19.28 9.97
N LEU A 256 9.52 18.66 9.11
CA LEU A 256 10.26 17.44 9.41
C LEU A 256 11.71 17.83 9.67
N THR A 257 12.27 17.42 10.81
CA THR A 257 13.67 17.73 11.16
C THR A 257 14.37 16.50 11.72
N ILE A 258 15.61 16.30 11.30
CA ILE A 258 16.53 15.36 11.92
C ILE A 258 17.65 16.20 12.53
N GLN A 259 17.80 16.14 13.86
CA GLN A 259 18.77 16.93 14.61
C GLN A 259 19.86 16.01 15.16
N PHE A 260 21.12 16.43 15.02
CA PHE A 260 22.29 15.75 15.57
C PHE A 260 22.83 16.57 16.75
N GLU A 261 23.00 15.94 17.92
CA GLU A 261 23.50 16.62 19.13
C GLU A 261 24.94 17.11 18.98
N THR A 262 25.74 16.47 18.13
CA THR A 262 27.08 16.94 17.77
C THR A 262 27.22 17.03 16.24
N PRO A 263 27.69 18.16 15.69
CA PRO A 263 27.79 18.38 14.23
C PRO A 263 28.92 17.58 13.56
N GLU A 264 29.72 16.83 14.32
CA GLU A 264 30.90 16.11 13.86
C GLU A 264 30.62 14.63 13.53
N VAL A 265 29.38 14.16 13.69
CA VAL A 265 29.02 12.77 13.37
C VAL A 265 28.74 12.67 11.87
N ASP A 266 29.63 11.99 11.14
CA ASP A 266 29.41 11.58 9.74
C ASP A 266 28.39 10.41 9.69
N TYR A 267 27.16 10.68 10.13
CA TYR A 267 26.06 9.72 10.16
C TYR A 267 25.07 10.01 9.05
N ALA A 268 25.13 9.20 8.00
CA ALA A 268 24.11 9.22 6.95
C ALA A 268 22.86 8.47 7.43
N VAL A 269 21.78 9.20 7.70
CA VAL A 269 20.47 8.59 7.96
C VAL A 269 19.95 8.00 6.66
N ASP A 270 19.81 6.68 6.61
CA ASP A 270 19.24 6.01 5.45
C ASP A 270 17.70 6.18 5.38
N ARG A 271 17.12 5.82 4.23
CA ARG A 271 15.68 5.97 3.99
C ARG A 271 14.84 5.14 4.97
N ASP A 272 15.28 3.94 5.30
CA ASP A 272 14.53 3.00 6.12
C ASP A 272 14.53 3.43 7.59
N GLU A 273 15.65 3.95 8.08
CA GLU A 273 15.77 4.60 9.38
C GLU A 273 14.83 5.78 9.51
N ARG A 274 14.86 6.68 8.52
CA ARG A 274 13.99 7.85 8.48
C ARG A 274 12.52 7.45 8.51
N VAL A 275 12.12 6.52 7.65
CA VAL A 275 10.73 6.06 7.58
C VAL A 275 10.33 5.44 8.92
N PHE A 276 11.19 4.62 9.51
CA PHE A 276 10.91 4.03 10.81
C PHE A 276 10.71 5.08 11.90
N TYR A 277 11.62 6.04 12.08
CA TYR A 277 11.49 7.00 13.18
C TYR A 277 10.43 8.07 12.92
N LEU A 278 10.35 8.66 11.74
CA LEU A 278 9.36 9.72 11.47
C LEU A 278 7.94 9.16 11.30
N LYS A 279 7.79 8.05 10.58
CA LYS A 279 6.47 7.49 10.27
C LYS A 279 6.03 6.48 11.33
N ASP A 280 6.81 5.45 11.58
CA ASP A 280 6.32 4.37 12.43
C ASP A 280 6.37 4.74 13.92
N MET A 281 7.43 5.43 14.35
CA MET A 281 7.59 5.85 15.75
C MET A 281 6.85 7.14 16.09
N VAL A 282 7.04 8.21 15.31
CA VAL A 282 6.42 9.50 15.63
C VAL A 282 4.98 9.58 15.11
N LEU A 283 4.73 9.29 13.83
CA LEU A 283 3.40 9.49 13.26
C LEU A 283 2.37 8.43 13.70
N ASP A 284 2.72 7.15 13.59
CA ASP A 284 1.75 6.05 13.74
C ASP A 284 1.54 5.63 15.19
N ARG A 285 2.54 5.76 16.08
CA ARG A 285 2.37 5.48 17.51
C ARG A 285 1.80 6.67 18.29
N CYS A 286 1.94 7.91 17.81
CA CYS A 286 1.27 9.07 18.40
C CYS A 286 -0.13 9.27 17.82
N ASP A 287 -1.02 9.84 18.64
CA ASP A 287 -2.37 10.29 18.26
C ASP A 287 -3.11 9.28 17.38
N SER A 288 -3.12 8.01 17.80
CA SER A 288 -3.78 6.93 17.07
C SER A 288 -5.27 7.21 16.89
N SER A 289 -5.86 6.70 15.81
CA SER A 289 -7.32 6.76 15.63
C SER A 289 -8.00 6.01 16.77
N ASN A 290 -8.91 6.70 17.46
CA ASN A 290 -9.71 6.19 18.56
C ASN A 290 -11.03 6.99 18.64
N VAL A 291 -11.84 6.76 19.67
CA VAL A 291 -13.15 7.44 19.82
C VAL A 291 -13.02 8.95 19.97
N ASP A 292 -11.92 9.44 20.53
CA ASP A 292 -11.66 10.87 20.76
C ASP A 292 -10.92 11.54 19.57
N ASN A 293 -10.36 10.72 18.67
CA ASN A 293 -9.73 11.13 17.42
C ASN A 293 -10.16 10.23 16.23
N PRO A 294 -11.47 10.18 15.87
CA PRO A 294 -11.92 9.38 14.73
C PRO A 294 -11.22 9.74 13.41
N PRO A 295 -10.98 11.04 13.08
CA PRO A 295 -10.30 11.44 11.85
C PRO A 295 -8.82 11.09 11.77
N ASN A 296 -8.24 10.53 12.85
CA ASN A 296 -6.83 10.16 12.92
C ASN A 296 -5.89 11.36 12.69
N PHE A 297 -6.23 12.51 13.27
CA PHE A 297 -5.36 13.68 13.28
C PHE A 297 -4.04 13.37 13.97
N LYS A 298 -2.98 14.05 13.52
CA LYS A 298 -1.60 13.84 13.95
C LYS A 298 -1.00 15.15 14.41
N ALA A 299 -0.72 15.27 15.70
CA ALA A 299 0.02 16.41 16.23
C ALA A 299 1.53 16.26 16.05
N GLY A 300 2.00 15.06 15.69
CA GLY A 300 3.41 14.76 15.55
C GLY A 300 4.09 14.52 16.91
N GLY A 301 5.39 14.75 16.97
CA GLY A 301 6.19 14.41 18.13
C GLY A 301 7.68 14.27 17.82
N VAL A 302 8.38 13.65 18.76
CA VAL A 302 9.83 13.44 18.72
C VAL A 302 10.15 12.00 19.04
N ALA A 303 11.05 11.40 18.28
CA ALA A 303 11.71 10.14 18.64
C ALA A 303 13.22 10.37 18.73
N LYS A 304 13.86 9.86 19.77
CA LYS A 304 15.31 10.02 19.99
C LYS A 304 16.02 8.67 19.93
N LYS A 305 17.11 8.60 19.18
CA LYS A 305 18.03 7.45 19.18
C LYS A 305 19.47 7.92 19.26
N GLY A 306 20.16 7.56 20.34
CA GLY A 306 21.50 8.03 20.61
C GLY A 306 21.56 9.56 20.61
N GLN A 307 22.38 10.10 19.71
CA GLN A 307 22.58 11.54 19.52
C GLN A 307 21.71 12.13 18.39
N VAL A 308 20.75 11.37 17.85
CA VAL A 308 19.89 11.79 16.76
C VAL A 308 18.44 11.92 17.25
N SER A 309 17.82 13.06 16.95
CA SER A 309 16.42 13.34 17.26
C SER A 309 15.62 13.55 15.98
N TYR A 310 14.49 12.86 15.88
CA TYR A 310 13.57 12.85 14.73
C TYR A 310 12.29 13.59 15.10
N HIS A 311 12.06 14.74 14.47
CA HIS A 311 10.95 15.64 14.76
C HIS A 311 9.95 15.67 13.62
N THR A 312 8.67 15.54 13.96
CA THR A 312 7.55 15.80 13.05
C THR A 312 6.65 16.83 13.69
N GLU A 313 6.59 18.05 13.14
CA GLU A 313 5.91 19.18 13.77
C GLU A 313 4.98 19.89 12.76
N PRO A 314 3.65 19.76 12.86
CA PRO A 314 2.74 20.70 12.22
C PRO A 314 3.02 22.14 12.70
N ARG A 315 3.24 23.08 11.80
CA ARG A 315 3.44 24.50 12.16
C ARG A 315 2.17 25.33 12.11
N LYS A 316 1.20 24.91 11.30
CA LYS A 316 -0.05 25.64 11.13
C LYS A 316 -0.98 25.39 12.31
N ALA A 317 -1.32 26.46 13.03
CA ALA A 317 -2.35 26.43 14.05
C ALA A 317 -3.74 26.23 13.41
N ARG A 318 -4.57 25.43 14.06
CA ARG A 318 -5.90 25.01 13.62
C ARG A 318 -6.93 25.19 14.71
N ARG A 319 -8.20 24.92 14.41
CA ARG A 319 -9.23 24.79 15.45
C ARG A 319 -8.92 23.58 16.35
N PRO A 320 -9.46 23.50 17.57
CA PRO A 320 -9.27 22.32 18.42
C PRO A 320 -9.66 21.02 17.73
N ALA A 321 -8.78 20.01 17.77
CA ALA A 321 -8.98 18.70 17.15
C ALA A 321 -10.24 17.99 17.69
N SER A 322 -10.62 18.26 18.94
CA SER A 322 -11.84 17.76 19.59
C SER A 322 -13.13 18.19 18.88
N LYS A 323 -13.09 19.28 18.10
CA LYS A 323 -14.24 19.70 17.29
C LYS A 323 -14.39 18.88 16.00
N GLY A 324 -13.48 17.94 15.72
CA GLY A 324 -13.55 17.02 14.59
C GLY A 324 -13.59 17.70 13.21
N LEU A 325 -13.99 16.91 12.22
CA LEU A 325 -14.22 17.39 10.86
C LEU A 325 -15.51 18.22 10.81
N SER A 326 -15.50 19.29 10.02
CA SER A 326 -16.72 20.02 9.69
C SER A 326 -16.74 20.46 8.23
N ALA A 327 -17.92 20.57 7.65
CA ALA A 327 -18.12 21.08 6.31
C ALA A 327 -19.43 21.89 6.25
N GLY A 328 -19.50 22.79 5.28
CA GLY A 328 -20.73 23.46 4.91
C GLY A 328 -20.65 23.94 3.47
N CYS A 329 -21.82 24.18 2.89
CA CYS A 329 -21.93 24.58 1.49
C CYS A 329 -23.19 25.41 1.26
N LYS A 330 -23.07 26.32 0.29
CA LYS A 330 -24.12 27.20 -0.18
C LYS A 330 -24.07 27.28 -1.70
N VAL A 331 -25.23 27.18 -2.33
CA VAL A 331 -25.43 27.31 -3.78
C VAL A 331 -26.37 28.49 -4.01
N ASP A 332 -25.80 29.64 -4.41
CA ASP A 332 -26.54 30.84 -4.80
C ASP A 332 -26.83 30.77 -6.30
N THR A 333 -28.09 30.65 -6.70
CA THR A 333 -28.50 30.59 -8.10
C THR A 333 -29.15 31.90 -8.52
N ASN A 334 -28.54 32.56 -9.51
CA ASN A 334 -29.01 33.81 -10.08
C ASN A 334 -29.60 33.56 -11.47
N PHE A 335 -30.82 34.07 -11.67
CA PHE A 335 -31.45 34.12 -12.99
C PHE A 335 -31.00 35.42 -13.69
N LEU A 336 -30.40 35.30 -14.88
CA LEU A 336 -29.99 36.42 -15.74
C LEU A 336 -30.89 36.43 -16.98
N GLY A 337 -32.17 36.72 -16.76
CA GLY A 337 -33.21 36.66 -17.79
C GLY A 337 -33.71 35.23 -18.11
N PRO A 338 -34.53 35.06 -19.16
CA PRO A 338 -35.37 33.86 -19.35
C PRO A 338 -34.62 32.58 -19.75
N ARG A 339 -33.30 32.63 -19.96
CA ARG A 339 -32.50 31.48 -20.45
C ARG A 339 -31.12 31.32 -19.82
N LYS A 340 -30.67 32.24 -18.97
CA LYS A 340 -29.31 32.20 -18.42
C LYS A 340 -29.39 32.04 -16.91
N ILE A 341 -28.85 30.94 -16.42
CA ILE A 341 -28.73 30.64 -14.99
C ILE A 341 -27.25 30.58 -14.67
N VAL A 342 -26.84 31.29 -13.63
CA VAL A 342 -25.46 31.21 -13.11
C VAL A 342 -25.57 30.87 -11.64
N SER A 343 -24.92 29.79 -11.23
CA SER A 343 -24.81 29.42 -9.82
C SER A 343 -23.44 29.81 -9.31
N LYS A 344 -23.37 30.38 -8.11
CA LYS A 344 -22.15 30.55 -7.34
C LYS A 344 -22.18 29.56 -6.19
N VAL A 345 -21.18 28.68 -6.13
CA VAL A 345 -21.05 27.66 -5.10
C VAL A 345 -19.98 28.10 -4.13
N ARG A 346 -20.32 28.16 -2.84
CA ARG A 346 -19.37 28.38 -1.76
C ARG A 346 -19.34 27.15 -0.87
N VAL A 347 -18.16 26.59 -0.66
CA VAL A 347 -17.93 25.46 0.24
C VAL A 347 -16.91 25.90 1.29
N TRP A 348 -17.03 25.39 2.51
CA TRP A 348 -16.06 25.63 3.56
C TRP A 348 -15.91 24.39 4.42
N GLY A 349 -14.77 24.29 5.09
CA GLY A 349 -14.46 23.10 5.86
C GLY A 349 -13.37 23.30 6.90
N ALA A 350 -13.22 22.27 7.72
CA ALA A 350 -12.13 22.13 8.66
C ALA A 350 -11.77 20.66 8.87
N GLY A 351 -10.47 20.37 8.91
CA GLY A 351 -9.92 19.04 9.11
C GLY A 351 -9.85 18.15 7.85
N TRP A 352 -10.29 18.64 6.69
CA TRP A 352 -10.26 17.92 5.40
C TRP A 352 -9.89 18.86 4.25
N ALA A 353 -9.47 18.32 3.10
CA ALA A 353 -9.09 19.08 1.89
C ALA A 353 -8.01 20.17 2.07
N THR A 354 -7.33 20.21 3.22
CA THR A 354 -6.30 21.21 3.49
C THR A 354 -4.98 20.89 2.79
N SER A 355 -4.68 19.62 2.58
CA SER A 355 -3.36 19.17 2.14
C SER A 355 -3.09 19.31 0.65
N ASP A 356 -4.14 19.32 -0.15
CA ASP A 356 -4.12 19.41 -1.60
C ASP A 356 -4.79 20.69 -2.10
N VAL A 357 -4.99 21.68 -1.22
CA VAL A 357 -5.64 22.96 -1.55
C VAL A 357 -7.02 22.73 -2.19
N GLY A 358 -7.73 21.71 -1.71
CA GLY A 358 -9.06 21.34 -2.18
C GLY A 358 -9.14 20.75 -3.59
N GLN A 359 -8.03 20.29 -4.18
CA GLN A 359 -8.00 19.72 -5.52
C GLN A 359 -8.87 18.47 -5.67
N ALA A 360 -8.83 17.54 -4.71
CA ALA A 360 -9.68 16.35 -4.70
C ALA A 360 -11.17 16.76 -4.71
N PHE A 361 -11.53 17.73 -3.87
CA PHE A 361 -12.88 18.29 -3.87
C PHE A 361 -13.24 18.98 -5.18
N GLY A 362 -12.36 19.82 -5.73
CA GLY A 362 -12.58 20.49 -7.01
C GLY A 362 -12.79 19.50 -8.15
N LYS A 363 -12.09 18.36 -8.14
CA LYS A 363 -12.29 17.27 -9.11
C LYS A 363 -13.69 16.66 -8.97
N GLU A 364 -14.09 16.24 -7.78
CA GLU A 364 -15.42 15.68 -7.54
C GLU A 364 -16.54 16.68 -7.85
N ALA A 365 -16.36 17.95 -7.48
CA ALA A 365 -17.35 18.99 -7.71
C ALA A 365 -17.56 19.28 -9.21
N SER A 366 -16.53 19.11 -10.05
CA SER A 366 -16.65 19.36 -11.50
C SER A 366 -17.68 18.47 -12.21
N GLU A 367 -17.94 17.27 -11.66
CA GLU A 367 -19.00 16.38 -12.13
C GLU A 367 -20.41 16.99 -11.92
N CYS A 368 -20.52 17.99 -11.03
CA CYS A 368 -21.75 18.74 -10.75
C CYS A 368 -21.95 19.97 -11.65
N GLY A 369 -21.13 20.16 -12.69
CA GLY A 369 -21.28 21.28 -13.63
C GLY A 369 -20.71 22.61 -13.14
N VAL A 370 -19.76 22.57 -12.20
CA VAL A 370 -18.97 23.73 -11.77
C VAL A 370 -17.60 23.74 -12.43
N GLN A 371 -17.05 24.93 -12.65
CA GLN A 371 -15.70 25.08 -13.15
C GLN A 371 -14.70 24.94 -12.00
N ASN A 372 -13.76 23.99 -12.14
CA ASN A 372 -12.75 23.67 -11.13
C ASN A 372 -11.33 24.10 -11.54
N LEU A 373 -11.18 24.84 -12.64
CA LEU A 373 -9.90 25.26 -13.19
C LEU A 373 -9.92 26.74 -13.59
N GLY A 374 -8.81 27.43 -13.35
CA GLY A 374 -8.64 28.85 -13.68
C GLY A 374 -9.16 29.80 -12.58
N PRO A 375 -9.38 31.09 -12.87
CA PRO A 375 -9.75 32.11 -11.87
C PRO A 375 -11.12 31.89 -11.20
N ALA A 376 -11.92 30.96 -11.74
CA ALA A 376 -13.24 30.56 -11.25
C ALA A 376 -13.20 29.65 -10.02
N TYR A 377 -12.06 29.01 -9.71
CA TYR A 377 -11.85 28.24 -8.49
C TYR A 377 -10.96 29.02 -7.53
N GLN A 378 -11.53 29.48 -6.42
CA GLN A 378 -10.80 30.25 -5.40
C GLN A 378 -10.80 29.52 -4.08
N PHE A 379 -9.76 28.72 -3.81
CA PHE A 379 -9.52 28.15 -2.50
C PHE A 379 -8.75 29.15 -1.63
N LYS A 380 -9.24 29.36 -0.41
CA LYS A 380 -8.64 30.27 0.57
C LYS A 380 -8.55 29.54 1.90
N TYR A 381 -7.35 29.51 2.47
CA TYR A 381 -7.25 29.20 3.90
C TYR A 381 -7.76 30.40 4.69
N GLU A 382 -8.69 30.14 5.59
CA GLU A 382 -9.34 31.16 6.42
C GLU A 382 -9.23 30.67 7.86
N GLY A 383 -8.70 31.50 8.76
CA GLY A 383 -8.71 31.25 10.20
C GLY A 383 -9.56 32.33 10.84
N GLY A 384 -10.86 32.10 10.94
CA GLY A 384 -11.82 33.05 11.50
C GLY A 384 -12.47 32.54 12.78
N ASP A 385 -13.18 33.43 13.50
CA ASP A 385 -13.92 33.13 14.74
C ASP A 385 -15.10 32.14 14.55
N ASP A 386 -15.35 31.67 13.32
CA ASP A 386 -16.47 30.82 12.93
C ASP A 386 -16.10 29.35 12.69
N ASP A 387 -14.94 28.93 13.21
CA ASP A 387 -14.43 27.56 13.21
C ASP A 387 -14.09 26.97 11.82
N ARG A 388 -14.13 27.77 10.74
CA ARG A 388 -13.70 27.34 9.40
C ARG A 388 -12.18 27.44 9.27
N GLU A 389 -11.56 26.50 8.56
CA GLU A 389 -10.12 26.52 8.25
C GLU A 389 -9.83 26.92 6.79
N TRP A 390 -10.83 26.79 5.94
CA TRP A 390 -10.77 27.17 4.55
C TRP A 390 -12.16 27.36 3.96
N SER A 391 -12.20 28.12 2.87
CA SER A 391 -13.34 28.27 1.99
C SER A 391 -12.92 28.08 0.53
N ALA A 392 -13.85 27.66 -0.32
CA ALA A 392 -13.69 27.55 -1.75
C ALA A 392 -14.90 28.17 -2.45
N GLU A 393 -14.66 29.04 -3.43
CA GLU A 393 -15.70 29.54 -4.33
C GLU A 393 -15.53 28.95 -5.72
N LEU A 394 -16.65 28.53 -6.33
CA LEU A 394 -16.73 27.94 -7.66
C LEU A 394 -17.88 28.56 -8.45
N ASP A 395 -17.67 28.75 -9.75
CA ASP A 395 -18.71 29.20 -10.67
C ASP A 395 -19.37 28.02 -11.40
N GLY A 396 -20.69 27.94 -11.31
CA GLY A 396 -21.54 26.97 -12.00
C GLY A 396 -21.97 27.47 -13.39
N GLN A 397 -21.94 26.59 -14.39
CA GLN A 397 -22.37 26.90 -15.76
C GLN A 397 -23.89 26.83 -15.96
N ALA A 398 -24.64 26.28 -14.99
CA ALA A 398 -26.09 26.10 -15.00
C ALA A 398 -26.64 26.05 -13.56
N ASP A 399 -27.91 25.63 -13.37
CA ASP A 399 -28.47 25.32 -12.05
C ASP A 399 -27.72 24.12 -11.44
N VAL A 400 -26.80 24.42 -10.52
CA VAL A 400 -25.99 23.41 -9.83
C VAL A 400 -26.83 22.75 -8.74
N SER A 401 -26.88 21.42 -8.75
CA SER A 401 -27.57 20.66 -7.71
C SER A 401 -26.83 20.73 -6.38
N GLU A 402 -27.53 21.21 -5.35
CA GLU A 402 -27.06 21.26 -3.97
C GLU A 402 -26.76 19.86 -3.41
N LYS A 403 -27.50 18.83 -3.86
CA LYS A 403 -27.25 17.43 -3.51
C LYS A 403 -25.97 16.90 -4.14
N CYS A 404 -25.71 17.26 -5.40
CA CYS A 404 -24.47 16.84 -6.06
C CYS A 404 -23.24 17.40 -5.34
N ILE A 405 -23.29 18.68 -4.95
CA ILE A 405 -22.19 19.31 -4.19
C ILE A 405 -22.02 18.65 -2.81
N ALA A 406 -23.11 18.33 -2.11
CA ALA A 406 -23.05 17.61 -0.84
C ALA A 406 -22.38 16.22 -0.97
N GLU A 407 -22.67 15.49 -2.03
CA GLU A 407 -22.02 14.20 -2.32
C GLU A 407 -20.54 14.37 -2.68
N ALA A 408 -20.19 15.38 -3.48
CA ALA A 408 -18.79 15.69 -3.78
C ALA A 408 -17.98 16.01 -2.51
N ILE A 409 -18.57 16.75 -1.57
CA ILE A 409 -17.99 17.04 -0.25
C ILE A 409 -17.72 15.73 0.50
N LYS A 410 -18.72 14.85 0.59
CA LYS A 410 -18.60 13.55 1.27
C LYS A 410 -17.52 12.65 0.67
N LYS A 411 -17.48 12.52 -0.67
CA LYS A 411 -16.45 11.75 -1.39
C LYS A 411 -15.03 12.28 -1.14
N SER A 412 -14.91 13.56 -0.81
CA SER A 412 -13.63 14.23 -0.53
C SER A 412 -13.16 14.07 0.93
N GLY A 413 -13.81 13.21 1.71
CA GLY A 413 -13.42 12.90 3.10
C GLY A 413 -14.03 13.81 4.15
N ALA A 414 -15.01 14.64 3.78
CA ALA A 414 -15.75 15.47 4.71
C ALA A 414 -16.92 14.72 5.38
N PRO A 415 -17.46 15.22 6.51
CA PRO A 415 -18.72 14.73 7.04
C PRO A 415 -19.88 15.02 6.07
N GLU A 416 -20.97 14.27 6.22
CA GLU A 416 -22.19 14.50 5.46
C GLU A 416 -22.81 15.86 5.80
N VAL A 417 -23.23 16.59 4.76
CA VAL A 417 -23.78 17.95 4.87
C VAL A 417 -25.01 18.12 4.01
N THR A 418 -25.85 19.10 4.37
CA THR A 418 -26.91 19.60 3.50
C THR A 418 -26.54 21.00 3.05
N CYS A 419 -26.46 21.21 1.74
CA CYS A 419 -26.13 22.53 1.18
C CYS A 419 -27.34 23.46 1.19
N GLU A 420 -27.13 24.72 1.57
CA GLU A 420 -28.14 25.77 1.48
C GLU A 420 -28.33 26.17 0.01
N LYS A 421 -29.57 26.12 -0.52
CA LYS A 421 -29.89 26.65 -1.85
C LYS A 421 -30.59 28.00 -1.71
N VAL A 422 -30.03 29.02 -2.34
CA VAL A 422 -30.62 30.37 -2.41
C VAL A 422 -30.96 30.68 -3.85
N LEU A 423 -32.23 31.02 -4.09
CA LEU A 423 -32.71 31.48 -5.39
C LEU A 423 -32.84 33.00 -5.34
N ARG A 424 -32.17 33.72 -6.26
CA ARG A 424 -32.31 35.17 -6.39
C ARG A 424 -32.92 35.50 -7.74
N GLU A 425 -34.11 36.11 -7.69
CA GLU A 425 -34.75 36.73 -8.85
C GLU A 425 -34.22 38.16 -9.02
N ASP A 426 -34.15 38.62 -10.27
CA ASP A 426 -33.48 39.82 -10.76
C ASP A 426 -33.38 41.02 -9.77
N GLY A 427 -32.17 41.59 -9.61
CA GLY A 427 -32.01 43.02 -9.33
C GLY A 427 -31.65 43.49 -7.90
N VAL A 428 -31.38 42.60 -6.94
CA VAL A 428 -30.86 43.02 -5.61
C VAL A 428 -29.35 42.76 -5.53
N PRO A 429 -28.48 43.80 -5.52
CA PRO A 429 -27.04 43.62 -5.33
C PRO A 429 -26.76 43.10 -3.91
N ALA A 430 -25.64 42.39 -3.78
CA ALA A 430 -25.08 41.99 -2.49
C ALA A 430 -24.60 43.21 -1.68
#